data_AF-A0A061IB23-F1
#
_entry.id   AF-A0A061IB23-F1
#
_cell.length_a   1.000
_cell.length_b   1.000
_cell.length_c   1.000
_cell.angle_alpha   90.00
_cell.angle_beta   90.00
_cell.angle_gamma   90.00
#
_symmetry.space_group_name_H-M   'P 1'
#
loop_
_entity.id
_entity.type
_entity.pdbx_description
1 polymer ?
#
loop_
_entity_poly.entity_id
_entity_poly.type
_entity_poly.pdbx_seq_one_letter_code
_entity_poly.pdbx_strand_id
1 'polypeptide(L)'
;MAASKPQACSEFGDTGVLLKEAREAPQDIKMAIYTYGQLIPSLGDAKFRPMISEIIEKQLEYYKKPTLNIYGTLYFGTTSAMSGLVANIIFRNSFKVQHEALKTCVYLTTLPFLATIITYKLFVTDALHSGNLSKENCIMRSVLIGVGCGILYPSALAFRKNGHLAVKSKMENHKESAIKDDLISNIISRKVKQLPESERNLLEYGSAYVGLNAGFSGLIANSLFRRILHVTQARLASSLPMAVMPFLTATLTYVNFLSYPLSTGDLNCETCAMTRGALVGFGMGGVYPILLAIPMNGGLAARYESSPLPRRGNILNYWITVSKPVCRKMVFPILLQTVFAAYLGSRQYRLLIKALQLPEPGLENSLI
;
A
#
# COMPACT_ATOMS: atom_id res chain seq x y z
N MET A 1 -10.69 -69.73 -4.98
CA MET A 1 -11.80 -70.66 -4.67
C MET A 1 -11.35 -71.53 -3.52
N ALA A 2 -12.12 -71.52 -2.41
CA ALA A 2 -12.09 -72.46 -1.25
C ALA A 2 -10.75 -72.60 -0.48
N ALA A 3 -10.65 -72.75 0.83
CA ALA A 3 -11.60 -72.89 1.94
C ALA A 3 -10.87 -72.49 3.27
N SER A 4 -11.67 -72.33 4.31
CA SER A 4 -11.36 -71.81 5.64
C SER A 4 -11.07 -72.87 6.73
N LYS A 5 -10.21 -72.49 7.70
CA LYS A 5 -10.26 -72.77 9.17
C LYS A 5 -10.03 -74.23 9.68
N PRO A 6 -9.96 -74.50 11.01
CA PRO A 6 -9.31 -73.81 12.16
C PRO A 6 -8.65 -74.80 13.18
N GLN A 7 -7.94 -74.31 14.20
CA GLN A 7 -7.72 -74.99 15.51
C GLN A 7 -7.10 -73.98 16.49
N ALA A 8 -7.31 -73.99 17.80
CA ALA A 8 -8.38 -74.39 18.71
C ALA A 8 -8.02 -73.77 20.08
N CYS A 9 -9.05 -73.54 20.88
CA CYS A 9 -9.07 -72.89 22.19
C CYS A 9 -8.83 -73.90 23.34
N SER A 10 -8.29 -73.43 24.48
CA SER A 10 -8.66 -73.88 25.84
C SER A 10 -7.88 -73.02 26.87
N GLU A 11 -8.45 -72.07 27.63
CA GLU A 11 -9.41 -72.14 28.75
C GLU A 11 -8.92 -72.81 30.05
N PHE A 12 -9.52 -72.32 31.15
CA PHE A 12 -9.33 -72.56 32.60
C PHE A 12 -8.40 -71.59 33.33
N GLY A 13 -8.81 -70.84 34.35
CA GLY A 13 -10.04 -70.88 35.13
C GLY A 13 -9.71 -70.69 36.62
N ASP A 14 -10.48 -69.80 37.25
CA ASP A 14 -10.84 -69.75 38.67
C ASP A 14 -10.14 -68.81 39.68
N THR A 15 -10.91 -68.60 40.74
CA THR A 15 -11.26 -67.40 41.51
C THR A 15 -10.40 -67.12 42.75
N GLY A 16 -10.45 -65.88 43.26
CA GLY A 16 -9.99 -65.55 44.64
C GLY A 16 -9.89 -64.05 44.96
N VAL A 17 -10.57 -63.61 46.01
CA VAL A 17 -10.88 -62.22 46.41
C VAL A 17 -9.87 -61.63 47.43
N LEU A 18 -9.84 -60.29 47.56
CA LEU A 18 -9.42 -59.40 48.69
C LEU A 18 -8.05 -58.64 48.69
N LEU A 19 -8.14 -57.34 48.32
CA LEU A 19 -7.64 -56.09 48.95
C LEU A 19 -6.44 -56.10 49.94
N LYS A 20 -5.39 -55.28 49.67
CA LYS A 20 -4.86 -54.14 50.50
C LYS A 20 -3.42 -53.73 50.08
N GLU A 21 -3.17 -52.41 49.98
CA GLU A 21 -1.87 -51.74 49.76
C GLU A 21 -0.74 -52.15 50.72
N ALA A 22 0.53 -52.10 50.26
CA ALA A 22 1.66 -51.42 50.94
C ALA A 22 2.99 -51.44 50.14
N ARG A 23 3.51 -50.23 49.87
CA ARG A 23 4.92 -49.74 49.84
C ARG A 23 6.12 -50.54 49.27
N GLU A 24 6.82 -49.79 48.39
CA GLU A 24 8.27 -49.56 48.26
C GLU A 24 9.23 -50.72 47.93
N ALA A 25 9.98 -50.54 46.83
CA ALA A 25 11.19 -51.29 46.50
C ALA A 25 12.38 -50.32 46.30
N PRO A 26 13.58 -50.64 46.84
CA PRO A 26 14.78 -49.83 46.74
C PRO A 26 15.74 -50.29 45.64
N GLN A 27 16.54 -49.31 45.18
CA GLN A 27 17.94 -49.37 44.74
C GLN A 27 18.43 -50.52 43.84
N ASP A 28 19.03 -50.15 42.71
CA ASP A 28 20.25 -50.83 42.29
C ASP A 28 21.31 -49.85 41.76
N ILE A 29 22.56 -50.21 42.07
CA ILE A 29 23.71 -49.33 42.22
C ILE A 29 24.68 -49.48 41.03
N LYS A 30 25.04 -48.31 40.45
CA LYS A 30 26.31 -47.88 39.83
C LYS A 30 27.01 -48.73 38.76
N MET A 31 27.31 -48.04 37.65
CA MET A 31 28.69 -47.91 37.17
C MET A 31 28.94 -46.49 36.64
N ALA A 32 30.07 -45.90 37.04
CA ALA A 32 30.41 -44.49 36.90
C ALA A 32 31.44 -44.23 35.79
N ILE A 33 31.36 -43.09 35.11
CA ILE A 33 32.51 -42.42 34.47
C ILE A 33 32.41 -40.90 34.74
N TYR A 34 33.54 -40.34 35.19
CA TYR A 34 33.88 -39.02 35.73
C TYR A 34 33.49 -37.81 34.82
N THR A 35 33.33 -36.55 35.28
CA THR A 35 34.28 -35.75 36.09
C THR A 35 33.64 -34.41 36.57
N TYR A 36 34.13 -33.91 37.72
CA TYR A 36 34.14 -32.52 38.22
C TYR A 36 32.91 -31.95 38.95
N GLY A 37 32.91 -32.12 40.28
CA GLY A 37 32.02 -31.41 41.20
C GLY A 37 32.32 -31.80 42.65
N GLN A 38 33.29 -31.14 43.27
CA GLN A 38 33.59 -31.32 44.70
C GLN A 38 32.71 -30.37 45.52
N LEU A 39 31.92 -30.97 46.41
CA LEU A 39 31.02 -30.33 47.35
C LEU A 39 31.75 -30.07 48.68
N ILE A 40 31.61 -28.89 49.29
CA ILE A 40 31.58 -28.73 50.75
C ILE A 40 30.55 -27.62 51.09
N PRO A 41 30.01 -27.55 52.31
CA PRO A 41 28.81 -28.20 52.80
C PRO A 41 27.65 -27.19 52.96
N SER A 42 26.47 -27.72 53.29
CA SER A 42 25.27 -26.97 53.67
C SER A 42 25.54 -25.80 54.63
N LEU A 43 25.36 -24.55 54.18
CA LEU A 43 25.09 -23.42 55.06
C LEU A 43 24.41 -22.26 54.29
N GLY A 44 23.07 -22.20 54.33
CA GLY A 44 22.34 -20.95 54.21
C GLY A 44 21.73 -20.56 52.86
N ASP A 45 20.87 -21.42 52.29
CA ASP A 45 19.95 -21.08 51.17
C ASP A 45 18.94 -19.95 51.50
N ALA A 46 18.95 -19.42 52.72
CA ALA A 46 18.09 -18.31 53.13
C ALA A 46 18.60 -16.92 52.69
N LYS A 47 19.89 -16.76 52.36
CA LYS A 47 20.50 -15.42 52.16
C LYS A 47 20.83 -15.06 50.71
N PHE A 48 21.03 -16.06 49.85
CA PHE A 48 21.42 -15.81 48.45
C PHE A 48 20.23 -15.37 47.57
N ARG A 49 19.05 -15.94 47.81
CA ARG A 49 17.80 -15.57 47.12
C ARG A 49 17.37 -14.11 47.38
N PRO A 50 17.36 -13.61 48.64
CA PRO A 50 17.02 -12.21 48.90
C PRO A 50 18.10 -11.24 48.42
N MET A 51 19.38 -11.62 48.46
CA MET A 51 20.46 -10.76 47.97
C MET A 51 20.41 -10.58 46.44
N ILE A 52 20.10 -11.63 45.69
CA ILE A 52 19.88 -11.55 44.24
C ILE A 52 18.60 -10.75 43.94
N SER A 53 17.50 -10.95 44.68
CA SER A 53 16.28 -10.17 44.45
C SER A 53 16.48 -8.69 44.78
N GLU A 54 17.24 -8.35 45.83
CA GLU A 54 17.55 -6.97 46.21
C GLU A 54 18.48 -6.29 45.20
N ILE A 55 19.45 -7.01 44.64
CA ILE A 55 20.30 -6.49 43.55
C ILE A 55 19.47 -6.28 42.28
N ILE A 56 18.59 -7.22 41.93
CA ILE A 56 17.69 -7.08 40.78
C ILE A 56 16.71 -5.92 41.01
N GLU A 57 16.13 -5.77 42.20
CA GLU A 57 15.26 -4.64 42.55
C GLU A 57 16.00 -3.31 42.51
N LYS A 58 17.20 -3.19 43.10
CA LYS A 58 18.00 -1.97 43.02
C LYS A 58 18.39 -1.59 41.60
N GLN A 59 18.69 -2.57 40.74
CA GLN A 59 18.94 -2.33 39.32
C GLN A 59 17.65 -1.93 38.60
N LEU A 60 16.52 -2.56 38.90
CA LEU A 60 15.22 -2.23 38.33
C LEU A 60 14.74 -0.83 38.77
N GLU A 61 15.00 -0.46 40.02
CA GLU A 61 14.67 0.82 40.65
C GLU A 61 15.59 1.95 40.14
N TYR A 62 16.87 1.64 39.85
CA TYR A 62 17.78 2.50 39.11
C TYR A 62 17.26 2.80 37.68
N TYR A 63 16.70 1.79 36.98
CA TYR A 63 16.04 1.95 35.68
C TYR A 63 14.67 2.65 35.75
N LYS A 64 13.97 2.58 36.89
CA LYS A 64 12.66 3.19 37.13
C LYS A 64 12.74 4.68 37.52
N LYS A 65 13.95 5.26 37.60
CA LYS A 65 14.13 6.67 37.95
C LYS A 65 13.41 7.60 36.95
N PRO A 66 12.68 8.63 37.43
CA PRO A 66 11.93 9.56 36.59
C PRO A 66 12.82 10.34 35.60
N THR A 67 14.12 10.46 35.89
CA THR A 67 15.10 11.15 35.04
C THR A 67 15.34 10.43 33.70
N LEU A 68 15.43 9.09 33.67
CA LEU A 68 15.71 8.33 32.43
C LEU A 68 14.53 8.39 31.45
N ASN A 69 13.31 8.44 31.99
CA ASN A 69 12.09 8.56 31.19
C ASN A 69 11.92 9.98 30.58
N ILE A 70 12.36 11.01 31.30
CA ILE A 70 12.38 12.40 30.78
C ILE A 70 13.38 12.51 29.62
N TYR A 71 14.58 11.94 29.74
CA TYR A 71 15.56 11.93 28.66
C TYR A 71 15.09 11.12 27.44
N GLY A 72 14.46 9.95 27.66
CA GLY A 72 13.88 9.15 26.58
C GLY A 72 12.76 9.87 25.82
N THR A 73 11.86 10.54 26.55
CA THR A 73 10.76 11.34 25.96
C THR A 73 11.30 12.54 25.17
N LEU A 74 12.29 13.24 25.72
CA LEU A 74 12.93 14.39 25.07
C LEU A 74 13.68 13.96 23.80
N TYR A 75 14.42 12.85 23.85
CA TYR A 75 15.09 12.28 22.69
C TYR A 75 14.10 11.93 21.59
N PHE A 76 13.01 11.24 21.91
CA PHE A 76 11.96 10.92 20.95
C PHE A 76 11.30 12.18 20.35
N GLY A 77 11.05 13.20 21.16
CA GLY A 77 10.57 14.50 20.69
C GLY A 77 11.51 15.15 19.69
N THR A 78 12.82 15.21 19.99
CA THR A 78 13.82 15.85 19.10
C THR A 78 13.95 15.12 17.76
N THR A 79 13.90 13.78 17.75
CA THR A 79 13.95 13.00 16.50
C THR A 79 12.72 13.26 15.61
N SER A 80 11.53 13.41 16.22
CA SER A 80 10.31 13.82 15.50
C SER A 80 10.40 15.23 14.92
N ALA A 81 10.99 16.19 15.67
CA ALA A 81 11.23 17.54 15.19
C ALA A 81 12.18 17.57 13.98
N MET A 82 13.27 16.80 14.05
CA MET A 82 14.24 16.65 12.95
C MET A 82 13.61 16.01 11.72
N SER A 83 12.77 14.99 11.90
CA SER A 83 11.98 14.38 10.83
C SER A 83 11.06 15.39 10.13
N GLY A 84 10.39 16.26 10.91
CA GLY A 84 9.59 17.36 10.37
C GLY A 84 10.41 18.38 9.57
N LEU A 85 11.63 18.71 10.01
CA LEU A 85 12.52 19.61 9.30
C LEU A 85 12.98 19.02 7.96
N VAL A 86 13.40 17.76 7.96
CA VAL A 86 13.82 17.03 6.75
C VAL A 86 12.66 16.91 5.76
N ALA A 87 11.48 16.51 6.22
CA ALA A 87 10.28 16.45 5.38
C ALA A 87 9.94 17.82 4.78
N ASN A 88 10.06 18.91 5.55
CA ASN A 88 9.81 20.26 5.06
C ASN A 88 10.75 20.61 3.89
N ILE A 89 12.06 20.35 4.03
CA ILE A 89 13.05 20.65 2.99
C ILE A 89 12.73 19.87 1.70
N ILE A 90 12.45 18.58 1.82
CA ILE A 90 12.17 17.70 0.68
C ILE A 90 10.92 18.17 -0.08
N PHE A 91 9.79 18.35 0.62
CA PHE A 91 8.54 18.75 -0.03
C PHE A 91 8.61 20.18 -0.57
N ARG A 92 9.32 21.07 0.10
CA ARG A 92 9.48 22.46 -0.35
C ARG A 92 10.31 22.56 -1.64
N ASN A 93 11.39 21.80 -1.74
CA ASN A 93 12.15 21.68 -3.00
C ASN A 93 11.32 21.01 -4.10
N SER A 94 10.59 19.96 -3.76
CA SER A 94 9.75 19.23 -4.72
C SER A 94 8.63 20.11 -5.29
N PHE A 95 8.00 20.94 -4.46
CA PHE A 95 6.93 21.85 -4.85
C PHE A 95 7.41 23.22 -5.34
N LYS A 96 8.74 23.46 -5.39
CA LYS A 96 9.36 24.72 -5.82
C LYS A 96 8.81 25.96 -5.09
N VAL A 97 8.46 25.82 -3.80
CA VAL A 97 7.85 26.91 -3.02
C VAL A 97 8.95 27.83 -2.48
N GLN A 98 8.97 29.10 -2.93
CA GLN A 98 10.01 30.05 -2.55
C GLN A 98 9.64 30.92 -1.32
N HIS A 99 8.35 31.13 -1.03
CA HIS A 99 7.89 32.06 0.01
C HIS A 99 7.55 31.40 1.36
N GLU A 100 7.60 32.16 2.46
CA GLU A 100 7.26 31.76 3.85
C GLU A 100 8.07 30.59 4.48
N ALA A 101 9.36 30.46 4.15
CA ALA A 101 10.23 29.37 4.63
C ALA A 101 10.33 29.25 6.15
N LEU A 102 10.47 30.39 6.84
CA LEU A 102 10.67 30.43 8.29
C LEU A 102 9.41 30.00 9.04
N LYS A 103 8.23 30.45 8.57
CA LYS A 103 6.95 30.11 9.20
C LYS A 103 6.63 28.62 9.08
N THR A 104 6.90 28.00 7.93
CA THR A 104 6.69 26.55 7.76
C THR A 104 7.69 25.74 8.59
N CYS A 105 8.96 26.16 8.66
CA CYS A 105 9.97 25.49 9.46
C CYS A 105 9.64 25.47 10.96
N VAL A 106 9.22 26.62 11.52
CA VAL A 106 8.82 26.71 12.94
C VAL A 106 7.61 25.82 13.23
N TYR A 107 6.60 25.81 12.36
CA TYR A 107 5.39 25.01 12.58
C TYR A 107 5.65 23.51 12.47
N LEU A 108 6.55 23.10 11.57
CA LEU A 108 6.87 21.70 11.32
C LEU A 108 7.86 21.08 12.30
N THR A 109 8.54 21.90 13.10
CA THR A 109 9.42 21.42 14.17
C THR A 109 8.67 21.39 15.50
N THR A 110 7.92 22.45 15.81
CA THR A 110 7.23 22.61 17.11
C THR A 110 6.05 21.66 17.30
N LEU A 111 5.22 21.45 16.28
CA LEU A 111 4.02 20.60 16.42
C LEU A 111 4.35 19.10 16.54
N PRO A 112 5.22 18.51 15.70
CA PRO A 112 5.57 17.10 15.85
C PRO A 112 6.33 16.82 17.15
N PHE A 113 7.18 17.76 17.59
CA PHE A 113 7.84 17.70 18.90
C PHE A 113 6.81 17.61 20.03
N LEU A 114 5.87 18.56 20.09
CA LEU A 114 4.88 18.64 21.16
C LEU A 114 3.91 17.45 21.13
N ALA A 115 3.45 17.06 19.94
CA ALA A 115 2.59 15.88 19.76
C ALA A 115 3.29 14.61 20.25
N THR A 116 4.55 14.41 19.89
CA THR A 116 5.32 13.22 20.30
C THR A 116 5.52 13.19 21.82
N ILE A 117 5.82 14.33 22.45
CA ILE A 117 5.98 14.40 23.91
C ILE A 117 4.68 14.07 24.64
N ILE A 118 3.56 14.67 24.22
CA ILE A 118 2.26 14.47 24.86
C ILE A 118 1.79 13.02 24.67
N THR A 119 1.86 12.48 23.45
CA THR A 119 1.41 11.12 23.16
C THR A 119 2.30 10.07 23.83
N TYR A 120 3.62 10.27 23.85
CA TYR A 120 4.54 9.38 24.55
C TYR A 120 4.28 9.37 26.06
N LYS A 121 4.04 10.54 26.67
CA LYS A 121 3.70 10.65 28.08
C LYS A 121 2.42 9.86 28.42
N LEU A 122 1.35 10.07 27.65
CA LEU A 122 0.06 9.43 27.92
C LEU A 122 0.06 7.91 27.67
N PHE A 123 0.65 7.46 26.56
CA PHE A 123 0.53 6.07 26.11
C PHE A 123 1.64 5.14 26.59
N VAL A 124 2.80 5.69 26.96
CA VAL A 124 3.97 4.92 27.39
C VAL A 124 4.26 5.21 28.86
N THR A 125 4.53 6.46 29.24
CA THR A 125 4.92 6.80 30.62
C THR A 125 3.82 6.53 31.65
N ASP A 126 2.63 7.07 31.46
CA ASP A 126 1.52 6.96 32.43
C ASP A 126 0.99 5.52 32.47
N ALA A 127 0.97 4.85 31.32
CA ALA A 127 0.60 3.45 31.20
C ALA A 127 1.60 2.50 31.89
N LEU A 128 2.90 2.78 31.81
CA LEU A 128 3.94 2.05 32.55
C LEU A 128 3.80 2.24 34.07
N HIS A 129 3.42 3.43 34.54
CA HIS A 129 3.23 3.72 35.96
C HIS A 129 2.01 3.02 36.55
N SER A 130 0.98 2.78 35.74
CA SER A 130 -0.24 2.05 36.14
C SER A 130 -0.05 0.54 36.37
N GLY A 131 1.15 -0.01 36.13
CA GLY A 131 1.46 -1.43 36.33
C GLY A 131 0.78 -2.41 35.35
N ASN A 132 0.06 -1.90 34.35
CA ASN A 132 -0.84 -2.67 33.50
C ASN A 132 -0.20 -3.16 32.18
N LEU A 133 1.13 -3.33 32.12
CA LEU A 133 1.84 -3.50 30.83
C LEU A 133 2.91 -4.61 30.81
N SER A 134 2.79 -5.52 29.84
CA SER A 134 3.83 -6.48 29.40
C SER A 134 4.88 -5.81 28.51
N LYS A 135 6.13 -6.31 28.53
CA LYS A 135 7.29 -5.77 27.78
C LYS A 135 7.04 -5.66 26.27
N GLU A 136 6.32 -6.61 25.68
CA GLU A 136 5.98 -6.63 24.25
C GLU A 136 4.99 -5.51 23.86
N ASN A 137 4.04 -5.20 24.74
CA ASN A 137 3.06 -4.12 24.53
C ASN A 137 3.71 -2.72 24.61
N CYS A 138 4.77 -2.56 25.41
CA CYS A 138 5.50 -1.30 25.53
C CYS A 138 6.30 -0.99 24.25
N ILE A 139 6.98 -2.01 23.70
CA ILE A 139 7.75 -1.89 22.47
C ILE A 139 6.81 -1.55 21.30
N MET A 140 5.69 -2.28 21.17
CA MET A 140 4.72 -2.04 20.10
C MET A 140 4.13 -0.62 20.16
N ARG A 141 3.77 -0.12 21.35
CA ARG A 141 3.21 1.23 21.53
C ARG A 141 4.24 2.33 21.23
N SER A 142 5.49 2.15 21.65
CA SER A 142 6.56 3.12 21.37
C SER A 142 6.89 3.19 19.88
N VAL A 143 6.93 2.04 19.20
CA VAL A 143 7.10 1.97 17.73
C VAL A 143 5.92 2.63 17.01
N LEU A 144 4.69 2.36 17.45
CA LEU A 144 3.48 2.96 16.86
C LEU A 144 3.48 4.49 16.99
N ILE A 145 3.92 5.02 18.14
CA ILE A 145 4.04 6.47 18.36
C ILE A 145 5.18 7.06 17.52
N GLY A 146 6.31 6.36 17.37
CA GLY A 146 7.41 6.79 16.50
C GLY A 146 7.01 6.85 15.03
N VAL A 147 6.28 5.84 14.54
CA VAL A 147 5.77 5.84 13.17
C VAL A 147 4.69 6.91 12.98
N GLY A 148 3.72 6.98 13.90
CA GLY A 148 2.62 7.93 13.84
C GLY A 148 3.06 9.38 13.99
N CYS A 149 3.59 9.74 15.16
CA CYS A 149 3.96 11.11 15.53
C CYS A 149 5.35 11.52 15.02
N GLY A 150 6.27 10.57 14.81
CA GLY A 150 7.63 10.85 14.39
C GLY A 150 7.85 10.86 12.88
N ILE A 151 7.02 10.16 12.08
CA ILE A 151 7.22 10.04 10.63
C ILE A 151 5.98 10.50 9.87
N LEU A 152 4.82 9.87 10.13
CA LEU A 152 3.61 10.09 9.34
C LEU A 152 3.04 11.50 9.56
N TYR A 153 2.89 11.92 10.81
CA TYR A 153 2.38 13.24 11.18
C TYR A 153 3.21 14.39 10.62
N PRO A 154 4.54 14.48 10.85
CA PRO A 154 5.37 15.54 10.28
C PRO A 154 5.35 15.53 8.75
N SER A 155 5.39 14.36 8.12
CA SER A 155 5.38 14.23 6.65
C SER A 155 4.06 14.69 6.03
N ALA A 156 2.93 14.28 6.62
CA ALA A 156 1.61 14.70 6.17
C ALA A 156 1.39 16.20 6.37
N LEU A 157 1.86 16.74 7.49
CA LEU A 157 1.81 18.17 7.78
C LEU A 157 2.67 18.98 6.79
N ALA A 158 3.87 18.50 6.47
CA ALA A 158 4.77 19.07 5.46
C ALA A 158 4.15 19.11 4.09
N PHE A 159 3.61 17.97 3.66
CA PHE A 159 2.94 17.82 2.38
C PHE A 159 1.74 18.77 2.27
N ARG A 160 0.87 18.80 3.29
CA ARG A 160 -0.34 19.64 3.30
C ARG A 160 0.00 21.13 3.30
N LYS A 161 0.93 21.57 4.14
CA LYS A 161 1.26 23.00 4.30
C LYS A 161 2.01 23.52 3.07
N ASN A 162 3.03 22.80 2.59
CA ASN A 162 3.76 23.19 1.39
C ASN A 162 2.90 23.03 0.11
N GLY A 163 2.07 21.99 0.04
CA GLY A 163 1.11 21.81 -1.06
C GLY A 163 0.07 22.94 -1.12
N HIS A 164 -0.49 23.37 0.02
CA HIS A 164 -1.41 24.51 0.07
C HIS A 164 -0.74 25.81 -0.39
N LEU A 165 0.50 26.07 0.05
CA LEU A 165 1.25 27.26 -0.38
C LEU A 165 1.55 27.23 -1.89
N ALA A 166 1.92 26.05 -2.42
CA ALA A 166 2.11 25.85 -3.85
C ALA A 166 0.81 26.07 -4.63
N VAL A 167 -0.31 25.54 -4.15
CA VAL A 167 -1.63 25.73 -4.77
C VAL A 167 -2.06 27.19 -4.70
N LYS A 168 -1.83 27.90 -3.59
CA LYS A 168 -2.19 29.32 -3.46
C LYS A 168 -1.42 30.20 -4.45
N SER A 169 -0.09 30.06 -4.53
CA SER A 169 0.72 30.78 -5.51
C SER A 169 0.37 30.37 -6.94
N LYS A 170 0.02 29.10 -7.15
CA LYS A 170 -0.40 28.60 -8.46
C LYS A 170 -1.78 29.11 -8.83
N MET A 171 -2.74 29.27 -7.90
CA MET A 171 -4.10 29.79 -8.11
C MET A 171 -4.10 31.27 -8.50
N GLU A 172 -3.26 32.09 -7.88
CA GLU A 172 -3.11 33.51 -8.24
C GLU A 172 -2.58 33.65 -9.67
N ASN A 173 -1.57 32.85 -10.05
CA ASN A 173 -1.10 32.75 -11.44
C ASN A 173 -2.13 32.08 -12.37
N HIS A 174 -2.89 31.09 -11.88
CA HIS A 174 -3.91 30.37 -12.64
C HIS A 174 -5.09 31.24 -13.01
N LYS A 175 -5.42 32.26 -12.22
CA LYS A 175 -6.55 33.15 -12.48
C LYS A 175 -6.27 34.04 -13.70
N GLU A 176 -5.03 34.49 -13.86
CA GLU A 176 -4.60 35.22 -15.05
C GLU A 176 -4.33 34.29 -16.24
N SER A 177 -3.75 33.10 -16.00
CA SER A 177 -3.54 32.11 -17.06
C SER A 177 -4.86 31.54 -17.59
N ALA A 178 -5.86 31.26 -16.75
CA ALA A 178 -7.12 30.67 -17.17
C ALA A 178 -7.90 31.53 -18.16
N ILE A 179 -7.81 32.86 -18.05
CA ILE A 179 -8.43 33.79 -19.02
C ILE A 179 -7.70 33.72 -20.38
N LYS A 180 -6.37 33.63 -20.37
CA LYS A 180 -5.55 33.47 -21.58
C LYS A 180 -5.71 32.08 -22.20
N ASP A 181 -5.75 31.03 -21.37
CA ASP A 181 -5.91 29.63 -21.75
C ASP A 181 -7.29 29.38 -22.38
N ASP A 182 -8.35 30.01 -21.89
CA ASP A 182 -9.70 29.91 -22.47
C ASP A 182 -9.75 30.57 -23.87
N LEU A 183 -9.10 31.73 -24.05
CA LEU A 183 -8.97 32.37 -25.36
C LEU A 183 -8.17 31.51 -26.35
N ILE A 184 -7.03 30.97 -25.91
CA ILE A 184 -6.17 30.10 -26.73
C ILE A 184 -6.89 28.80 -27.08
N SER A 185 -7.56 28.17 -26.13
CA SER A 185 -8.36 26.96 -26.34
C SER A 185 -9.47 27.18 -27.38
N ASN A 186 -10.15 28.33 -27.33
CA ASN A 186 -11.16 28.71 -28.32
C ASN A 186 -10.59 28.92 -29.73
N ILE A 187 -9.36 29.44 -29.85
CA ILE A 187 -8.65 29.54 -31.13
C ILE A 187 -8.26 28.15 -31.66
N ILE A 188 -7.67 27.32 -30.81
CA ILE A 188 -7.25 25.95 -31.17
C ILE A 188 -8.46 25.12 -31.62
N SER A 189 -9.57 25.20 -30.89
CA SER A 189 -10.82 24.52 -31.23
C SER A 189 -11.34 24.91 -32.63
N ARG A 190 -11.24 26.19 -33.00
CA ARG A 190 -11.60 26.67 -34.35
C ARG A 190 -10.66 26.10 -35.43
N LYS A 191 -9.36 26.02 -35.18
CA LYS A 191 -8.40 25.42 -36.13
C LYS A 191 -8.59 23.92 -36.28
N VAL A 192 -8.84 23.20 -35.19
CA VAL A 192 -9.14 21.76 -35.21
C VAL A 192 -10.40 21.45 -36.04
N LYS A 193 -11.40 22.34 -36.04
CA LYS A 193 -12.61 22.18 -36.87
C LYS A 193 -12.35 22.27 -38.38
N GLN A 194 -11.23 22.85 -38.82
CA GLN A 194 -10.84 22.87 -40.23
C GLN A 194 -10.20 21.55 -40.69
N LEU A 195 -9.83 20.65 -39.77
CA LEU A 195 -9.30 19.35 -40.14
C LEU A 195 -10.38 18.46 -40.79
N PRO A 196 -9.98 17.50 -41.64
CA PRO A 196 -10.88 16.45 -42.14
C PRO A 196 -11.59 15.73 -40.98
N GLU A 197 -12.85 15.34 -41.19
CA GLU A 197 -13.71 14.75 -40.15
C GLU A 197 -13.07 13.52 -39.47
N SER A 198 -12.39 12.66 -40.24
CA SER A 198 -11.69 11.48 -39.71
C SER A 198 -10.54 11.83 -38.76
N GLU A 199 -9.79 12.91 -39.05
CA GLU A 199 -8.68 13.38 -38.22
C GLU A 199 -9.20 14.04 -36.94
N ARG A 200 -10.27 14.83 -37.06
CA ARG A 200 -10.94 15.46 -35.92
C ARG A 200 -11.52 14.41 -34.96
N ASN A 201 -12.20 13.39 -35.48
CA ASN A 201 -12.80 12.35 -34.65
C ASN A 201 -11.75 11.58 -33.85
N LEU A 202 -10.55 11.38 -34.40
CA LEU A 202 -9.45 10.73 -33.68
C LEU A 202 -8.88 11.61 -32.54
N LEU A 203 -8.91 12.94 -32.69
CA LEU A 203 -8.50 13.88 -31.65
C LEU A 203 -9.54 13.95 -30.52
N GLU A 204 -10.83 14.01 -30.88
CA GLU A 204 -11.95 14.18 -29.96
C GLU A 204 -12.30 12.87 -29.21
N TYR A 205 -12.31 11.74 -29.91
CA TYR A 205 -12.69 10.43 -29.34
C TYR A 205 -11.52 9.51 -28.99
N GLY A 206 -10.26 9.94 -29.18
CA GLY A 206 -9.08 9.12 -28.91
C GLY A 206 -9.03 8.58 -27.47
N SER A 207 -9.41 9.39 -26.48
CA SER A 207 -9.49 8.99 -25.07
C SER A 207 -10.56 7.92 -24.83
N ALA A 208 -11.71 8.02 -25.51
CA ALA A 208 -12.80 7.05 -25.41
C ALA A 208 -12.39 5.69 -25.99
N TYR A 209 -11.62 5.65 -27.10
CA TYR A 209 -11.09 4.39 -27.64
C TYR A 209 -10.15 3.69 -26.66
N VAL A 210 -9.23 4.44 -26.02
CA VAL A 210 -8.34 3.91 -24.98
C VAL A 210 -9.16 3.38 -23.79
N GLY A 211 -10.20 4.12 -23.38
CA GLY A 211 -11.17 3.70 -22.38
C GLY A 211 -11.88 2.40 -22.74
N LEU A 212 -12.41 2.28 -23.96
CA LEU A 212 -13.15 1.09 -24.41
C LEU A 212 -12.26 -0.15 -24.34
N ASN A 213 -11.03 -0.05 -24.83
CA ASN A 213 -10.08 -1.15 -24.74
C ASN A 213 -9.74 -1.52 -23.28
N ALA A 214 -9.64 -0.54 -22.38
CA ALA A 214 -9.46 -0.79 -20.95
C ALA A 214 -10.67 -1.52 -20.33
N GLY A 215 -11.89 -1.14 -20.73
CA GLY A 215 -13.12 -1.84 -20.33
C GLY A 215 -13.15 -3.30 -20.82
N PHE A 216 -12.77 -3.54 -22.07
CA PHE A 216 -12.61 -4.91 -22.60
C PHE A 216 -11.54 -5.70 -21.86
N SER A 217 -10.39 -5.09 -21.59
CA SER A 217 -9.31 -5.66 -20.76
C SER A 217 -9.82 -6.08 -19.38
N GLY A 218 -10.68 -5.26 -18.75
CA GLY A 218 -11.35 -5.60 -17.49
C GLY A 218 -12.34 -6.75 -17.59
N LEU A 219 -13.11 -6.85 -18.67
CA LEU A 219 -13.97 -8.00 -18.91
C LEU A 219 -13.18 -9.30 -19.12
N ILE A 220 -12.05 -9.23 -19.85
CA ILE A 220 -11.14 -10.37 -20.04
C ILE A 220 -10.54 -10.79 -18.69
N ALA A 221 -9.99 -9.85 -17.93
CA ALA A 221 -9.45 -10.13 -16.59
C ALA A 221 -10.51 -10.77 -15.68
N ASN A 222 -11.73 -10.21 -15.67
CA ASN A 222 -12.85 -10.77 -14.89
C ASN A 222 -13.17 -12.21 -15.31
N SER A 223 -13.29 -12.47 -16.61
CA SER A 223 -13.56 -13.82 -17.14
C SER A 223 -12.50 -14.84 -16.73
N LEU A 224 -11.22 -14.44 -16.76
CA LEU A 224 -10.09 -15.29 -16.37
C LEU A 224 -10.11 -15.61 -14.87
N PHE A 225 -10.27 -14.61 -14.01
CA PHE A 225 -10.32 -14.83 -12.55
C PHE A 225 -11.52 -15.68 -12.14
N ARG A 226 -12.67 -15.50 -12.79
CA ARG A 226 -13.86 -16.30 -12.51
C ARG A 226 -13.71 -17.77 -12.86
N ARG A 227 -12.99 -18.09 -13.94
CA ARG A 227 -12.67 -19.49 -14.26
C ARG A 227 -11.74 -20.11 -13.23
N ILE A 228 -10.78 -19.35 -12.70
CA ILE A 228 -9.82 -19.85 -11.71
C ILE A 228 -10.48 -20.03 -10.34
N LEU A 229 -11.35 -19.10 -9.93
CA LEU A 229 -12.05 -19.12 -8.64
C LEU A 229 -13.40 -19.84 -8.68
N HIS A 230 -13.75 -20.45 -9.81
CA HIS A 230 -15.01 -21.19 -10.03
C HIS A 230 -16.29 -20.39 -9.71
N VAL A 231 -16.28 -19.07 -9.94
CA VAL A 231 -17.41 -18.17 -9.62
C VAL A 231 -18.40 -18.11 -10.80
N THR A 232 -19.53 -18.80 -10.69
CA THR A 232 -20.57 -18.84 -11.74
C THR A 232 -21.69 -17.82 -11.54
N GLN A 233 -21.93 -17.40 -10.29
CA GLN A 233 -22.96 -16.47 -9.85
C GLN A 233 -22.60 -15.01 -10.17
N ALA A 234 -23.57 -14.09 -10.02
CA ALA A 234 -23.35 -12.63 -10.10
C ALA A 234 -22.66 -12.17 -11.40
N ARG A 235 -23.08 -12.71 -12.56
CA ARG A 235 -22.39 -12.42 -13.83
C ARG A 235 -22.41 -10.95 -14.22
N LEU A 236 -23.58 -10.34 -14.19
CA LEU A 236 -23.74 -8.93 -14.53
C LEU A 236 -23.14 -8.02 -13.45
N ALA A 237 -23.35 -8.37 -12.18
CA ALA A 237 -22.87 -7.58 -11.05
C ALA A 237 -21.33 -7.50 -10.95
N SER A 238 -20.60 -8.51 -11.43
CA SER A 238 -19.14 -8.47 -11.54
C SER A 238 -18.65 -7.86 -12.84
N SER A 239 -19.29 -8.17 -13.98
CA SER A 239 -18.84 -7.70 -15.28
C SER A 239 -19.06 -6.20 -15.49
N LEU A 240 -20.13 -5.62 -14.94
CA LEU A 240 -20.44 -4.20 -15.13
C LEU A 240 -19.39 -3.28 -14.48
N PRO A 241 -19.02 -3.43 -13.19
CA PRO A 241 -17.92 -2.66 -12.60
C PRO A 241 -16.59 -2.89 -13.31
N MET A 242 -16.34 -4.13 -13.75
CA MET A 242 -15.11 -4.50 -14.45
C MET A 242 -15.00 -3.93 -15.87
N ALA A 243 -16.11 -3.51 -16.49
CA ALA A 243 -16.08 -2.76 -17.74
C ALA A 243 -16.04 -1.25 -17.48
N VAL A 244 -16.94 -0.75 -16.63
CA VAL A 244 -17.18 0.69 -16.44
C VAL A 244 -16.03 1.36 -15.71
N MET A 245 -15.49 0.75 -14.64
CA MET A 245 -14.42 1.39 -13.85
C MET A 245 -13.12 1.53 -14.65
N PRO A 246 -12.60 0.49 -15.33
CA PRO A 246 -11.44 0.65 -16.21
C PRO A 246 -11.69 1.62 -17.37
N PHE A 247 -12.89 1.60 -17.97
CA PHE A 247 -13.25 2.54 -19.03
C PHE A 247 -13.14 3.99 -18.58
N LEU A 248 -13.82 4.34 -17.48
CA LEU A 248 -13.82 5.71 -16.96
C LEU A 248 -12.44 6.13 -16.50
N THR A 249 -11.75 5.24 -15.77
CA THR A 249 -10.45 5.54 -15.19
C THR A 249 -9.40 5.76 -16.28
N ALA A 250 -9.35 4.91 -17.31
CA ALA A 250 -8.42 5.08 -18.43
C ALA A 250 -8.76 6.34 -19.25
N THR A 251 -10.04 6.61 -19.53
CA THR A 251 -10.47 7.81 -20.27
C THR A 251 -10.06 9.08 -19.53
N LEU A 252 -10.41 9.19 -18.25
CA LEU A 252 -10.09 10.36 -17.44
C LEU A 252 -8.58 10.55 -17.27
N THR A 253 -7.83 9.47 -17.06
CA THR A 253 -6.38 9.54 -16.93
C THR A 253 -5.73 9.96 -18.24
N TYR A 254 -6.21 9.45 -19.37
CA TYR A 254 -5.71 9.83 -20.69
C TYR A 254 -5.97 11.32 -20.98
N VAL A 255 -7.17 11.81 -20.67
CA VAL A 255 -7.51 13.23 -20.83
C VAL A 255 -6.59 14.11 -20.00
N ASN A 256 -6.39 13.80 -18.72
CA ASN A 256 -5.61 14.64 -17.82
C ASN A 256 -4.09 14.54 -18.07
N PHE A 257 -3.58 13.36 -18.41
CA PHE A 257 -2.15 13.12 -18.53
C PHE A 257 -1.61 13.39 -19.94
N LEU A 258 -2.47 13.29 -20.96
CA LEU A 258 -2.12 13.50 -22.36
C LEU A 258 -2.91 14.62 -23.01
N SER A 259 -4.24 14.52 -23.14
CA SER A 259 -5.02 15.44 -23.98
C SER A 259 -4.98 16.89 -23.49
N TYR A 260 -5.07 17.11 -22.18
CA TYR A 260 -4.99 18.43 -21.56
C TYR A 260 -3.61 19.09 -21.76
N PRO A 261 -2.47 18.49 -21.33
CA PRO A 261 -1.15 19.09 -21.54
C PRO A 261 -0.76 19.21 -23.02
N LEU A 262 -1.33 18.37 -23.88
CA LEU A 262 -1.17 18.49 -25.33
C LEU A 262 -1.93 19.72 -25.87
N SER A 263 -3.18 19.93 -25.45
CA SER A 263 -3.99 21.08 -25.88
C SER A 263 -3.51 22.42 -25.33
N THR A 264 -2.86 22.44 -24.16
CA THR A 264 -2.30 23.67 -23.57
C THR A 264 -0.90 24.00 -24.08
N GLY A 265 -0.29 23.16 -24.93
CA GLY A 265 1.06 23.39 -25.45
C GLY A 265 2.18 23.17 -24.42
N ASP A 266 1.90 22.56 -23.27
CA ASP A 266 2.91 22.15 -22.28
C ASP A 266 3.67 20.89 -22.76
N LEU A 267 3.07 20.12 -23.67
CA LEU A 267 3.64 18.90 -24.26
C LEU A 267 4.07 19.12 -25.72
N ASN A 268 5.29 19.62 -25.92
CA ASN A 268 5.81 19.98 -27.25
C ASN A 268 6.61 18.87 -27.97
N CYS A 269 6.70 17.67 -27.40
CA CYS A 269 7.50 16.56 -27.95
C CYS A 269 6.64 15.33 -28.30
N GLU A 270 6.80 14.82 -29.52
CA GLU A 270 6.13 13.60 -29.98
C GLU A 270 6.45 12.39 -29.09
N THR A 271 7.72 12.24 -28.69
CA THR A 271 8.18 11.17 -27.79
C THR A 271 7.54 11.26 -26.41
N CYS A 272 7.28 12.48 -25.92
CA CYS A 272 6.60 12.70 -24.65
C CYS A 272 5.11 12.32 -24.73
N ALA A 273 4.44 12.66 -25.84
CA ALA A 273 3.06 12.22 -26.07
C ALA A 273 2.98 10.69 -26.20
N MET A 274 3.90 10.08 -26.92
CA MET A 274 4.00 8.62 -27.07
C MET A 274 4.21 7.92 -25.72
N THR A 275 5.19 8.37 -24.93
CA THR A 275 5.53 7.76 -23.63
C THR A 275 4.41 7.95 -22.59
N ARG A 276 3.78 9.13 -22.54
CA ARG A 276 2.61 9.36 -21.67
C ARG A 276 1.41 8.50 -22.08
N GLY A 277 1.14 8.38 -23.38
CA GLY A 277 0.11 7.48 -23.91
C GLY A 277 0.39 6.01 -23.56
N ALA A 278 1.63 5.55 -23.74
CA ALA A 278 2.07 4.20 -23.37
C ALA A 278 1.88 3.94 -21.87
N LEU A 279 2.26 4.89 -21.00
CA LEU A 279 2.13 4.76 -19.56
C LEU A 279 0.67 4.62 -19.13
N VAL A 280 -0.23 5.41 -19.71
CA VAL A 280 -1.67 5.31 -19.44
C VAL A 280 -2.23 3.98 -19.94
N GLY A 281 -1.86 3.56 -21.15
CA GLY A 281 -2.27 2.27 -21.72
C GLY A 281 -1.82 1.07 -20.87
N PHE A 282 -0.54 1.05 -20.48
CA PHE A 282 0.03 0.00 -19.63
C PHE A 282 -0.59 0.00 -18.23
N GLY A 283 -0.57 1.14 -17.55
CA GLY A 283 -1.03 1.27 -16.16
C GLY A 283 -2.54 1.12 -16.03
N MET A 284 -3.29 2.03 -16.65
CA MET A 284 -4.75 2.09 -16.48
C MET A 284 -5.50 1.12 -17.40
N GLY A 285 -4.98 0.84 -18.59
CA GLY A 285 -5.59 -0.10 -19.53
C GLY A 285 -5.18 -1.57 -19.32
N GLY A 286 -4.03 -1.81 -18.69
CA GLY A 286 -3.45 -3.14 -18.56
C GLY A 286 -3.36 -3.67 -17.13
N VAL A 287 -2.63 -2.96 -16.27
CA VAL A 287 -2.37 -3.38 -14.88
C VAL A 287 -3.59 -3.17 -13.98
N TYR A 288 -4.24 -2.01 -14.06
CA TYR A 288 -5.39 -1.66 -13.23
C TYR A 288 -6.55 -2.68 -13.32
N PRO A 289 -6.96 -3.17 -14.50
CA PRO A 289 -8.00 -4.20 -14.59
C PRO A 289 -7.66 -5.51 -13.86
N ILE A 290 -6.39 -5.93 -13.84
CA ILE A 290 -5.97 -7.13 -13.10
C ILE A 290 -6.08 -6.88 -11.60
N LEU A 291 -5.59 -5.74 -11.13
CA LEU A 291 -5.65 -5.35 -9.72
C LEU A 291 -7.08 -5.21 -9.22
N LEU A 292 -7.98 -4.68 -10.05
CA LEU A 292 -9.40 -4.54 -9.74
C LEU A 292 -10.12 -5.90 -9.70
N ALA A 293 -9.74 -6.84 -10.57
CA ALA A 293 -10.36 -8.16 -10.66
C ALA A 293 -10.11 -9.03 -9.42
N ILE A 294 -8.97 -8.86 -8.74
CA ILE A 294 -8.59 -9.62 -7.54
C ILE A 294 -9.62 -9.46 -6.40
N PRO A 295 -9.86 -8.25 -5.85
CA PRO A 295 -10.82 -8.08 -4.76
C PRO A 295 -12.25 -8.34 -5.21
N MET A 296 -12.63 -8.01 -6.46
CA MET A 296 -13.98 -8.27 -6.96
C MET A 296 -14.29 -9.76 -7.01
N ASN A 297 -13.42 -10.57 -7.63
CA ASN A 297 -13.67 -12.00 -7.74
C ASN A 297 -13.37 -12.75 -6.45
N GLY A 298 -12.41 -12.28 -5.64
CA GLY A 298 -12.16 -12.82 -4.31
C GLY A 298 -13.33 -12.61 -3.36
N GLY A 299 -13.95 -11.43 -3.37
CA GLY A 299 -15.14 -11.15 -2.57
C GLY A 299 -16.33 -12.03 -2.96
N LEU A 300 -16.51 -12.28 -4.26
CA LEU A 300 -17.55 -13.20 -4.74
C LEU A 300 -17.25 -14.65 -4.37
N ALA A 301 -16.00 -15.08 -4.48
CA ALA A 301 -15.59 -16.43 -4.07
C ALA A 301 -15.80 -16.65 -2.57
N ALA A 302 -15.53 -15.63 -1.73
CA ALA A 302 -15.81 -15.67 -0.30
C ALA A 302 -17.32 -15.73 -0.01
N ARG A 303 -18.12 -14.93 -0.72
CA ARG A 303 -19.56 -14.82 -0.48
C ARG A 303 -20.34 -16.07 -0.90
N TYR A 304 -19.93 -16.71 -2.00
CA TYR A 304 -20.60 -17.91 -2.55
C TYR A 304 -19.85 -19.20 -2.23
N GLU A 305 -18.81 -19.14 -1.39
CA GLU A 305 -17.96 -20.27 -1.01
C GLU A 305 -17.49 -21.12 -2.21
N SER A 306 -17.25 -20.47 -3.35
CA SER A 306 -16.96 -21.17 -4.61
C SER A 306 -15.54 -21.75 -4.67
N SER A 307 -14.64 -21.29 -3.79
CA SER A 307 -13.26 -21.75 -3.72
C SER A 307 -12.72 -21.62 -2.29
N PRO A 308 -11.87 -22.57 -1.82
CA PRO A 308 -11.26 -22.48 -0.50
C PRO A 308 -10.26 -21.31 -0.45
N LEU A 309 -10.62 -20.27 0.30
CA LEU A 309 -9.76 -19.12 0.57
C LEU A 309 -8.87 -19.38 1.80
N PRO A 310 -7.63 -18.87 1.84
CA PRO A 310 -6.72 -19.09 2.96
C PRO A 310 -7.25 -18.45 4.26
N ARG A 311 -7.39 -19.24 5.33
CA ARG A 311 -7.96 -18.82 6.62
C ARG A 311 -7.04 -17.92 7.47
N ARG A 312 -5.72 -18.16 7.49
CA ARG A 312 -4.71 -17.36 8.22
C ARG A 312 -3.29 -17.67 7.74
N GLY A 313 -2.48 -16.62 7.57
CA GLY A 313 -1.10 -16.71 7.08
C GLY A 313 -1.01 -16.98 5.58
N ASN A 314 -0.14 -16.23 4.88
CA ASN A 314 0.19 -16.43 3.46
C ASN A 314 -0.85 -15.99 2.39
N ILE A 315 -1.76 -15.06 2.71
CA ILE A 315 -2.80 -14.57 1.76
C ILE A 315 -2.20 -13.93 0.50
N LEU A 316 -1.07 -13.22 0.65
CA LEU A 316 -0.39 -12.56 -0.47
C LEU A 316 0.14 -13.60 -1.46
N ASN A 317 0.77 -14.66 -0.96
CA ASN A 317 1.35 -15.70 -1.82
C ASN A 317 0.27 -16.50 -2.55
N TYR A 318 -0.89 -16.71 -1.91
CA TYR A 318 -2.07 -17.26 -2.56
C TYR A 318 -2.51 -16.39 -3.75
N TRP A 319 -2.71 -15.08 -3.54
CA TRP A 319 -3.14 -14.18 -4.61
C TRP A 319 -2.11 -14.02 -5.73
N ILE A 320 -0.81 -14.04 -5.41
CA ILE A 320 0.26 -14.08 -6.42
C ILE A 320 0.16 -15.34 -7.27
N THR A 321 -0.05 -16.50 -6.64
CA THR A 321 -0.17 -17.80 -7.32
C THR A 321 -1.40 -17.85 -8.23
N VAL A 322 -2.55 -17.38 -7.74
CA VAL A 322 -3.80 -17.29 -8.50
C VAL A 322 -3.69 -16.30 -9.65
N SER A 323 -2.98 -15.17 -9.47
CA SER A 323 -2.85 -14.13 -10.49
C SER A 323 -1.84 -14.49 -11.58
N LYS A 324 -0.82 -15.31 -11.30
CA LYS A 324 0.23 -15.70 -12.25
C LYS A 324 -0.30 -16.19 -13.62
N PRO A 325 -1.26 -17.14 -13.71
CA PRO A 325 -1.83 -17.54 -15.00
C PRO A 325 -2.66 -16.44 -15.68
N VAL A 326 -3.31 -15.56 -14.90
CA VAL A 326 -4.05 -14.41 -15.43
C VAL A 326 -3.10 -13.41 -16.04
N CYS A 327 -2.06 -13.00 -15.30
CA CYS A 327 -1.03 -12.09 -15.77
C CYS A 327 -0.40 -12.61 -17.07
N ARG A 328 -0.09 -13.90 -17.16
CA ARG A 328 0.48 -14.52 -18.38
C ARG A 328 -0.46 -14.38 -19.59
N LYS A 329 -1.77 -14.59 -19.41
CA LYS A 329 -2.76 -14.44 -20.50
C LYS A 329 -3.06 -12.98 -20.83
N MET A 330 -2.94 -12.09 -19.86
CA MET A 330 -3.15 -10.65 -20.03
C MET A 330 -1.98 -9.93 -20.68
N VAL A 331 -0.79 -10.56 -20.81
CA VAL A 331 0.37 -9.94 -21.50
C VAL A 331 -0.02 -9.43 -22.88
N PHE A 332 -0.75 -10.22 -23.68
CA PHE A 332 -1.13 -9.83 -25.03
C PHE A 332 -2.06 -8.59 -25.05
N PRO A 333 -3.21 -8.57 -24.33
CA PRO A 333 -4.02 -7.37 -24.18
C PRO A 333 -3.25 -6.15 -23.67
N ILE A 334 -2.35 -6.33 -22.70
CA ILE A 334 -1.53 -5.23 -22.12
C ILE A 334 -0.61 -4.64 -23.18
N LEU A 335 0.11 -5.48 -23.92
CA LEU A 335 1.02 -5.02 -24.97
C LEU A 335 0.25 -4.29 -26.07
N LEU A 336 -0.87 -4.87 -26.53
CA LEU A 336 -1.71 -4.26 -27.55
C LEU A 336 -2.23 -2.88 -27.09
N GLN A 337 -2.74 -2.79 -25.86
CA GLN A 337 -3.24 -1.54 -25.28
C GLN A 337 -2.14 -0.49 -25.12
N THR A 338 -0.94 -0.92 -24.71
CA THR A 338 0.22 -0.05 -24.53
C THR A 338 0.67 0.55 -25.86
N VAL A 339 0.83 -0.31 -26.89
CA VAL A 339 1.23 0.12 -28.23
C VAL A 339 0.16 0.99 -28.86
N PHE A 340 -1.12 0.62 -28.72
CA PHE A 340 -2.23 1.39 -29.27
C PHE A 340 -2.33 2.79 -28.64
N ALA A 341 -2.22 2.88 -27.31
CA ALA A 341 -2.24 4.17 -26.62
C ALA A 341 -1.00 5.02 -26.94
N ALA A 342 0.17 4.40 -27.12
CA ALA A 342 1.38 5.09 -27.56
C ALA A 342 1.23 5.65 -28.98
N TYR A 343 0.68 4.84 -29.90
CA TYR A 343 0.41 5.23 -31.28
C TYR A 343 -0.61 6.38 -31.35
N LEU A 344 -1.71 6.29 -30.59
CA LEU A 344 -2.69 7.37 -30.49
C LEU A 344 -2.06 8.65 -29.95
N GLY A 345 -1.21 8.56 -28.93
CA GLY A 345 -0.50 9.73 -28.39
C GLY A 345 0.37 10.44 -29.43
N SER A 346 1.18 9.69 -30.18
CA SER A 346 1.98 10.24 -31.29
C SER A 346 1.10 10.82 -32.40
N ARG A 347 0.03 10.13 -32.79
CA ARG A 347 -0.91 10.61 -33.82
C ARG A 347 -1.63 11.89 -33.40
N GLN A 348 -2.14 11.97 -32.18
CA GLN A 348 -2.81 13.16 -31.67
C GLN A 348 -1.86 14.37 -31.65
N TYR A 349 -0.59 14.17 -31.28
CA TYR A 349 0.42 15.23 -31.36
C TYR A 349 0.61 15.72 -32.80
N ARG A 350 0.83 14.81 -33.77
CA ARG A 350 1.03 15.18 -35.18
C ARG A 350 -0.17 15.92 -35.78
N LEU A 351 -1.39 15.46 -35.46
CA LEU A 351 -2.62 16.10 -35.93
C LEU A 351 -2.82 17.48 -35.31
N LEU A 352 -2.47 17.66 -34.03
CA LEU A 352 -2.57 18.96 -33.38
C LEU A 352 -1.58 19.96 -34.00
N ILE A 353 -0.33 19.55 -34.25
CA ILE A 353 0.66 20.41 -34.92
C ILE A 353 0.18 20.79 -36.34
N LYS A 354 -0.38 19.83 -37.09
CA LYS A 354 -0.99 20.09 -38.40
C LYS A 354 -2.13 21.10 -38.32
N ALA A 355 -3.00 21.00 -37.30
CA ALA A 355 -4.08 21.96 -37.08
C ALA A 355 -3.54 23.36 -36.75
N LEU A 356 -2.50 23.46 -35.94
CA LEU A 356 -1.92 24.75 -35.53
C LEU A 356 -1.29 25.50 -36.72
N GLN A 357 -0.76 24.77 -37.71
CA GLN A 357 -0.19 25.32 -38.95
C GLN A 357 -1.25 25.87 -39.92
N LEU A 358 -2.53 25.53 -39.74
CA LEU A 358 -3.60 26.09 -40.58
C LEU A 358 -3.83 27.58 -40.27
N PRO A 359 -4.16 28.39 -41.30
CA PRO A 359 -4.50 29.80 -41.10
C PRO A 359 -5.74 29.96 -40.20
N GLU A 360 -5.80 31.06 -39.45
CA GLU A 360 -6.98 31.33 -38.61
C GLU A 360 -8.22 31.55 -39.47
N PRO A 361 -9.35 30.88 -39.15
CA PRO A 361 -10.60 31.11 -39.86
C PRO A 361 -11.09 32.53 -39.54
N GLY A 362 -11.09 33.39 -40.56
CA GLY A 362 -11.67 34.74 -40.49
C GLY A 362 -10.73 35.90 -40.82
N LEU A 363 -9.42 35.70 -41.02
CA LEU A 363 -8.50 36.78 -41.41
C LEU A 363 -8.44 37.02 -42.93
N GLU A 364 -8.99 36.11 -43.76
CA GLU A 364 -9.09 36.31 -45.22
C GLU A 364 -10.33 37.10 -45.65
N ASN A 365 -11.35 37.23 -44.80
CA ASN A 365 -12.58 37.97 -45.14
C ASN A 365 -12.53 39.46 -44.75
N SER A 366 -11.41 39.94 -44.18
CA SER A 366 -11.22 41.33 -43.76
C SER A 366 -10.21 42.10 -44.60
N LEU A 367 -9.75 41.51 -45.72
CA LEU A 367 -8.73 42.06 -46.62
C LEU A 367 -9.19 42.11 -48.09
N ILE A 368 -10.51 42.09 -48.33
CA ILE A 368 -11.13 42.34 -49.64
C ILE A 368 -12.06 43.54 -49.52
#